data_AF-A0A4Q3RKR9-F1
#
_entry.id   AF-A0A4Q3RKR9-F1
#
_cell.length_a   1.000
_cell.length_b   1.000
_cell.length_c   1.000
_cell.angle_alpha   90.00
_cell.angle_beta   90.00
_cell.angle_gamma   90.00
#
_symmetry.space_group_name_H-M   'P 1'
#
loop_
_entity.id
_entity.type
_entity.pdbx_description
1 polymer ?
#
loop_
_entity_poly.entity_id
_entity_poly.type
_entity_poly.pdbx_seq_one_letter_code
_entity_poly.pdbx_strand_id
1 'polypeptide(L)'
;MRKGFLLLCCSVAVMLASAQTFNNPILAGFYPDPSICRVGNDYYITTSTFAYFPGLPVFHSTDLVNWKQIGNAMNRQEQLDQSKAGVSRGLFAPTIRYHKGTFYILCTLIDKKGNFIITAKDPKGPWSNPIWLPQVQGIDPSIDFVDDKAYVLYNNDAPDNKPLYSGHRSIRMYEFDINTMKVVGQEMLLVNGGTDLSKKPIWIEAPHLFKKDDWYYLICAEGGTGYNHSEVIFR
;
A
#
# COMPACT_ATOMS: atom_id res chain seq x y z
N MET A 1 -38.27 -40.31 -56.06
CA MET A 1 -38.34 -39.54 -54.81
C MET A 1 -37.62 -40.28 -53.70
N ARG A 2 -36.48 -39.77 -53.21
CA ARG A 2 -35.95 -40.02 -51.86
C ARG A 2 -34.84 -38.99 -51.64
N LYS A 3 -35.18 -37.92 -50.93
CA LYS A 3 -34.25 -36.85 -50.52
C LYS A 3 -33.44 -37.40 -49.34
N GLY A 4 -32.12 -37.56 -49.51
CA GLY A 4 -31.22 -37.87 -48.42
C GLY A 4 -30.97 -36.61 -47.59
N PHE A 5 -31.30 -36.65 -46.30
CA PHE A 5 -31.03 -35.59 -45.35
C PHE A 5 -29.65 -35.85 -44.75
N LEU A 6 -28.68 -34.99 -45.05
CA LEU A 6 -27.35 -35.03 -44.43
C LEU A 6 -27.48 -34.31 -43.07
N LEU A 7 -27.43 -35.05 -41.97
CA LEU A 7 -27.34 -34.46 -40.63
C LEU A 7 -25.90 -33.98 -40.41
N LEU A 8 -25.70 -32.67 -40.38
CA LEU A 8 -24.45 -32.04 -39.97
C LEU A 8 -24.44 -32.00 -38.43
N CYS A 9 -23.64 -32.88 -37.82
CA CYS A 9 -23.45 -32.91 -36.37
C CYS A 9 -22.45 -31.81 -35.97
N CYS A 10 -22.95 -30.63 -35.57
CA CYS A 10 -22.11 -29.60 -34.95
C CYS A 10 -21.81 -30.01 -33.50
N SER A 11 -20.63 -30.58 -33.27
CA SER A 11 -20.09 -30.78 -31.92
C SER A 11 -19.66 -29.44 -31.33
N VAL A 12 -20.45 -28.92 -30.40
CA VAL A 12 -20.07 -27.78 -29.55
C VAL A 12 -19.02 -28.30 -28.55
N ALA A 13 -17.76 -27.97 -28.77
CA ALA A 13 -16.72 -28.20 -27.79
C ALA A 13 -16.90 -27.21 -26.63
N VAL A 14 -17.39 -27.70 -25.50
CA VAL A 14 -17.38 -26.94 -24.24
C VAL A 14 -15.94 -26.90 -23.75
N MET A 15 -15.24 -25.78 -23.96
CA MET A 15 -13.97 -25.54 -23.29
C MET A 15 -14.24 -25.29 -21.80
N LEU A 16 -13.99 -26.30 -20.98
CA LEU A 16 -13.88 -26.12 -19.54
C LEU A 16 -12.62 -25.28 -19.30
N ALA A 17 -12.81 -24.01 -18.91
CA ALA A 17 -11.72 -23.22 -18.38
C ALA A 17 -11.26 -23.90 -17.07
N SER A 18 -10.09 -24.54 -17.11
CA SER A 18 -9.42 -24.96 -15.89
C SER A 18 -9.22 -23.71 -15.02
N ALA A 19 -9.74 -23.73 -13.80
CA ALA A 19 -9.43 -22.68 -12.84
C ALA A 19 -7.90 -22.61 -12.68
N GLN A 20 -7.32 -21.44 -12.93
CA GLN A 20 -5.91 -21.21 -12.68
C GLN A 20 -5.69 -21.20 -11.17
N THR A 21 -4.95 -22.20 -10.67
CA THR A 21 -4.60 -22.31 -9.24
C THR A 21 -3.24 -21.71 -8.98
N PHE A 22 -3.02 -21.15 -7.78
CA PHE A 22 -1.73 -20.67 -7.31
C PHE A 22 -1.52 -21.04 -5.84
N ASN A 23 -0.27 -20.95 -5.37
CA ASN A 23 0.08 -21.21 -3.98
C ASN A 23 0.49 -19.90 -3.30
N ASN A 24 0.03 -19.73 -2.06
CA ASN A 24 0.54 -18.70 -1.17
C ASN A 24 1.68 -19.24 -0.28
N PRO A 25 2.64 -18.38 0.12
CA PRO A 25 2.74 -16.95 -0.22
C PRO A 25 3.29 -16.71 -1.63
N ILE A 26 2.69 -15.77 -2.37
CA ILE A 26 3.17 -15.32 -3.70
C ILE A 26 4.55 -14.63 -3.65
N LEU A 27 4.94 -14.11 -2.48
CA LEU A 27 6.28 -13.61 -2.16
C LEU A 27 6.76 -14.29 -0.88
N ALA A 28 7.54 -15.37 -1.02
CA ALA A 28 8.04 -16.13 0.13
C ALA A 28 9.27 -15.46 0.78
N GLY A 29 9.35 -15.50 2.11
CA GLY A 29 10.46 -14.95 2.89
C GLY A 29 10.10 -13.62 3.57
N PHE A 30 11.08 -12.72 3.67
CA PHE A 30 10.95 -11.43 4.34
C PHE A 30 10.38 -10.37 3.38
N TYR A 31 9.08 -10.42 3.15
CA TYR A 31 8.33 -9.47 2.32
C TYR A 31 7.05 -8.96 3.01
N PRO A 32 7.17 -8.27 4.17
CA PRO A 32 6.04 -7.74 4.90
C PRO A 32 5.44 -6.47 4.27
N ASP A 33 4.25 -6.10 4.73
CA ASP A 33 3.55 -4.85 4.36
C ASP A 33 3.44 -4.62 2.83
N PRO A 34 2.89 -5.60 2.06
CA PRO A 34 2.81 -5.48 0.61
C PRO A 34 1.83 -4.38 0.20
N SER A 35 2.34 -3.36 -0.48
CA SER A 35 1.50 -2.39 -1.18
C SER A 35 1.53 -2.66 -2.67
N ILE A 36 0.35 -2.75 -3.28
CA ILE A 36 0.17 -3.06 -4.71
C ILE A 36 -0.38 -1.86 -5.48
N CYS A 37 0.08 -1.69 -6.72
CA CYS A 37 -0.58 -0.82 -7.70
C CYS A 37 -0.60 -1.45 -9.10
N ARG A 38 -1.53 -0.99 -9.94
CA ARG A 38 -1.70 -1.45 -11.33
C ARG A 38 -1.47 -0.30 -12.30
N VAL A 39 -0.78 -0.59 -13.41
CA VAL A 39 -0.63 0.32 -14.56
C VAL A 39 -0.90 -0.46 -15.84
N GLY A 40 -2.03 -0.19 -16.50
CA GLY A 40 -2.42 -0.96 -17.68
C GLY A 40 -2.64 -2.44 -17.34
N ASN A 41 -1.81 -3.33 -17.89
CA ASN A 41 -1.85 -4.78 -17.62
C ASN A 41 -0.76 -5.24 -16.65
N ASP A 42 0.04 -4.32 -16.13
CA ASP A 42 1.15 -4.59 -15.24
C ASP A 42 0.78 -4.27 -13.79
N TYR A 43 1.27 -5.10 -12.87
CA TYR A 43 1.10 -4.96 -11.43
C TYR A 43 2.45 -4.81 -10.76
N TYR A 44 2.50 -4.00 -9.72
CA TYR A 44 3.71 -3.72 -8.97
C TYR A 44 3.47 -3.85 -7.48
N ILE A 45 4.39 -4.51 -6.78
CA ILE A 45 4.39 -4.60 -5.32
C ILE A 45 5.67 -3.98 -4.77
N THR A 46 5.55 -3.27 -3.65
CA THR A 46 6.69 -2.93 -2.79
C THR A 46 6.40 -3.32 -1.35
N THR A 47 7.45 -3.64 -0.61
CA THR A 47 7.39 -4.17 0.76
C THR A 47 8.35 -3.41 1.67
N SER A 48 8.09 -3.44 2.98
CA SER A 48 9.00 -2.83 3.95
C SER A 48 10.32 -3.62 4.01
N THR A 49 11.40 -2.92 4.38
CA THR A 49 12.76 -3.51 4.46
C THR A 49 13.47 -3.21 5.76
N PHE A 50 12.89 -2.38 6.63
CA PHE A 50 13.46 -2.02 7.90
C PHE A 50 14.90 -1.51 7.72
N ALA A 51 15.88 -2.12 8.38
CA ALA A 51 17.27 -1.68 8.41
C ALA A 51 18.09 -2.19 7.20
N TYR A 52 17.50 -3.04 6.36
CA TYR A 52 18.20 -3.63 5.23
C TYR A 52 18.35 -2.63 4.07
N PHE A 53 19.50 -2.71 3.40
CA PHE A 53 19.87 -1.91 2.24
C PHE A 53 20.37 -2.82 1.11
N PRO A 54 19.99 -2.59 -0.16
CA PRO A 54 19.07 -1.56 -0.65
C PRO A 54 17.63 -1.79 -0.15
N GLY A 55 16.88 -0.70 0.03
CA GLY A 55 15.55 -0.72 0.64
C GLY A 55 14.40 -0.58 -0.36
N LEU A 56 13.21 -0.99 0.08
CA LEU A 56 11.96 -0.95 -0.69
C LEU A 56 12.08 -1.67 -2.05
N PRO A 57 12.13 -3.01 -2.09
CA PRO A 57 12.16 -3.75 -3.34
C PRO A 57 10.90 -3.45 -4.14
N VAL A 58 11.03 -3.43 -5.47
CA VAL A 58 9.90 -3.28 -6.39
C VAL A 58 9.79 -4.56 -7.19
N PHE A 59 8.64 -5.20 -7.10
CA PHE A 59 8.27 -6.40 -7.85
C PHE A 59 7.33 -6.05 -8.99
N HIS A 60 7.37 -6.83 -10.06
CA HIS A 60 6.49 -6.73 -11.21
C HIS A 60 5.85 -8.08 -11.52
N SER A 61 4.59 -8.04 -11.95
CA SER A 61 3.82 -9.18 -12.43
C SER A 61 2.80 -8.74 -13.49
N THR A 62 2.37 -9.67 -14.32
CA THR A 62 1.24 -9.50 -15.27
C THR A 62 0.06 -10.41 -14.95
N ASP A 63 0.21 -11.34 -14.01
CA ASP A 63 -0.77 -12.37 -13.67
C ASP A 63 -1.11 -12.46 -12.17
N LEU A 64 -0.53 -11.58 -11.35
CA LEU A 64 -0.65 -11.52 -9.88
C LEU A 64 -0.09 -12.75 -9.13
N VAL A 65 0.45 -13.73 -9.85
CA VAL A 65 0.94 -15.00 -9.31
C VAL A 65 2.46 -15.06 -9.35
N ASN A 66 3.05 -14.75 -10.50
CA ASN A 66 4.48 -14.80 -10.74
C ASN A 66 5.07 -13.40 -10.63
N TRP A 67 5.94 -13.20 -9.64
CA TRP A 67 6.53 -11.91 -9.34
C TRP A 67 8.04 -11.91 -9.53
N LYS A 68 8.54 -10.89 -10.23
CA LYS A 68 9.97 -10.66 -10.42
C LYS A 68 10.38 -9.37 -9.74
N GLN A 69 11.40 -9.41 -8.87
CA GLN A 69 12.01 -8.18 -8.38
C GLN A 69 12.71 -7.47 -9.55
N ILE A 70 12.31 -6.23 -9.82
CA ILE A 70 12.81 -5.41 -10.92
C ILE A 70 13.76 -4.29 -10.44
N GLY A 71 13.82 -4.04 -9.13
CA GLY A 71 14.70 -3.04 -8.54
C GLY A 71 14.48 -2.87 -7.03
N ASN A 72 15.10 -1.82 -6.49
CA ASN A 72 14.89 -1.32 -5.13
C ASN A 72 14.79 0.21 -5.22
N ALA A 73 13.80 0.81 -4.55
CA ALA A 73 13.56 2.25 -4.68
C ALA A 73 14.56 3.10 -3.91
N MET A 74 15.13 2.56 -2.81
CA MET A 74 16.12 3.22 -1.96
C MET A 74 17.47 2.50 -2.08
N ASN A 75 18.24 2.84 -3.10
CA ASN A 75 19.48 2.16 -3.46
C ASN A 75 20.70 3.10 -3.57
N ARG A 76 20.57 4.36 -3.14
CA ARG A 76 21.67 5.33 -3.11
C ARG A 76 21.83 5.95 -1.72
N GLN A 77 23.06 6.26 -1.36
CA GLN A 77 23.43 6.79 -0.04
C GLN A 77 22.70 8.12 0.28
N GLU A 78 22.52 8.98 -0.72
CA GLU A 78 21.83 10.26 -0.57
C GLU A 78 20.31 10.13 -0.35
N GLN A 79 19.73 8.97 -0.67
CA GLN A 79 18.33 8.68 -0.38
C GLN A 79 18.14 8.20 1.06
N LEU A 80 19.09 7.40 1.57
CA LEU A 80 18.89 6.61 2.77
C LEU A 80 20.16 6.48 3.61
N ASP A 81 20.15 7.05 4.80
CA ASP A 81 21.16 6.82 5.83
C ASP A 81 20.64 5.82 6.88
N GLN A 82 21.01 4.54 6.73
CA GLN A 82 20.73 3.48 7.71
C GLN A 82 21.84 3.35 8.76
N SER A 83 22.82 4.27 8.81
CA SER A 83 23.86 4.18 9.82
C SER A 83 23.24 4.16 11.22
N LYS A 84 23.66 3.15 12.00
CA LYS A 84 23.21 2.91 13.39
C LYS A 84 21.72 2.55 13.53
N ALA A 85 21.04 2.16 12.44
CA ALA A 85 19.69 1.62 12.54
C ALA A 85 19.70 0.33 13.38
N GLY A 86 18.79 0.24 14.35
CA GLY A 86 18.57 -1.00 15.10
C GLY A 86 17.90 -2.08 14.25
N VAL A 87 17.98 -3.33 14.69
CA VAL A 87 17.18 -4.42 14.10
C VAL A 87 15.70 -4.04 14.14
N SER A 88 14.99 -4.26 13.03
CA SER A 88 13.58 -3.88 12.85
C SER A 88 13.28 -2.37 12.98
N ARG A 89 14.29 -1.50 12.84
CA ARG A 89 14.13 -0.05 12.61
C ARG A 89 14.37 0.28 11.14
N GLY A 90 14.33 1.56 10.76
CA GLY A 90 14.50 1.97 9.35
C GLY A 90 13.18 2.10 8.60
N LEU A 91 13.07 1.48 7.43
CA LEU A 91 11.96 1.65 6.49
C LEU A 91 10.77 0.73 6.85
N PHE A 92 9.70 1.31 7.38
CA PHE A 92 8.45 0.64 7.73
C PHE A 92 7.55 0.45 6.49
N ALA A 93 6.25 0.15 6.68
CA ALA A 93 5.30 -0.10 5.61
C ALA A 93 5.34 1.00 4.53
N PRO A 94 5.65 0.63 3.27
CA PRO A 94 5.54 1.54 2.15
C PRO A 94 4.14 1.49 1.53
N THR A 95 3.76 2.57 0.86
CA THR A 95 2.65 2.58 -0.09
C THR A 95 3.17 2.88 -1.48
N ILE A 96 2.78 2.11 -2.50
CA ILE A 96 3.01 2.45 -3.91
C ILE A 96 1.70 2.81 -4.61
N ARG A 97 1.71 3.92 -5.35
CA ARG A 97 0.63 4.31 -6.27
C ARG A 97 1.17 4.82 -7.59
N TYR A 98 0.31 4.79 -8.59
CA TYR A 98 0.55 5.40 -9.89
C TYR A 98 -0.52 6.45 -10.17
N HIS A 99 -0.10 7.63 -10.62
CA HIS A 99 -0.99 8.68 -11.07
C HIS A 99 -0.36 9.45 -12.24
N LYS A 100 -1.11 9.57 -13.34
CA LYS A 100 -0.78 10.39 -14.53
C LYS A 100 0.70 10.29 -14.95
N GLY A 101 1.20 9.08 -15.20
CA GLY A 101 2.58 8.88 -15.68
C GLY A 101 3.66 8.85 -14.60
N THR A 102 3.31 8.86 -13.32
CA THR A 102 4.27 8.92 -12.21
C THR A 102 3.94 7.89 -11.16
N PHE A 103 4.97 7.18 -10.69
CA PHE A 103 4.89 6.35 -9.50
C PHE A 103 5.26 7.18 -8.27
N TYR A 104 4.54 6.93 -7.19
CA TYR A 104 4.75 7.54 -5.88
C TYR A 104 4.94 6.41 -4.88
N ILE A 105 6.01 6.48 -4.08
CA ILE A 105 6.17 5.66 -2.89
C ILE A 105 6.21 6.56 -1.67
N LEU A 106 5.32 6.29 -0.70
CA LEU A 106 5.41 6.86 0.64
C LEU A 106 5.91 5.79 1.60
N CYS A 107 6.70 6.19 2.58
CA CYS A 107 7.21 5.28 3.60
C CYS A 107 7.64 6.09 4.83
N THR A 108 7.75 5.42 5.98
CA THR A 108 8.33 5.99 7.19
C THR A 108 9.77 5.52 7.35
N LEU A 109 10.69 6.46 7.55
CA LEU A 109 12.00 6.18 8.11
C LEU A 109 11.94 6.42 9.63
N ILE A 110 11.64 5.36 10.39
CA ILE A 110 11.47 5.43 11.84
C ILE A 110 12.79 5.82 12.54
N ASP A 111 12.67 6.45 13.71
CA ASP A 111 13.80 6.94 14.54
C ASP A 111 14.70 7.99 13.86
N LYS A 112 14.28 8.51 12.70
CA LYS A 112 15.00 9.56 11.95
C LYS A 112 14.03 10.69 11.60
N LYS A 113 13.90 11.03 10.30
CA LYS A 113 13.12 12.18 9.81
C LYS A 113 11.62 11.87 9.62
N GLY A 114 11.19 10.62 9.79
CA GLY A 114 9.78 10.24 9.71
C GLY A 114 9.29 9.96 8.29
N ASN A 115 8.11 10.46 7.95
CA ASN A 115 7.44 10.15 6.69
C ASN A 115 8.00 10.93 5.51
N PHE A 116 8.10 10.27 4.36
CA PHE A 116 8.57 10.86 3.12
C PHE A 116 7.85 10.30 1.90
N ILE A 117 8.00 11.00 0.79
CA ILE A 117 7.58 10.57 -0.54
C ILE A 117 8.76 10.58 -1.51
N ILE A 118 8.84 9.56 -2.36
CA ILE A 118 9.75 9.49 -3.52
C ILE A 118 8.93 9.22 -4.78
N THR A 119 9.47 9.60 -5.93
CA THR A 119 8.80 9.43 -7.22
C THR A 119 9.71 8.84 -8.29
N ALA A 120 9.10 8.20 -9.28
CA ALA A 120 9.79 7.73 -10.49
C ALA A 120 8.84 7.71 -11.69
N LYS A 121 9.39 7.80 -12.91
CA LYS A 121 8.63 7.60 -14.15
C LYS A 121 8.63 6.14 -14.60
N ASP A 122 9.69 5.41 -14.27
CA ASP A 122 9.84 3.97 -14.46
C ASP A 122 9.88 3.30 -13.08
N PRO A 123 9.10 2.24 -12.81
CA PRO A 123 9.11 1.55 -11.52
C PRO A 123 10.47 0.90 -11.17
N LYS A 124 11.36 0.71 -12.17
CA LYS A 124 12.76 0.29 -11.96
C LYS A 124 13.65 1.42 -11.46
N GLY A 125 13.18 2.65 -11.52
CA GLY A 125 13.91 3.87 -11.19
C GLY A 125 14.56 4.56 -12.41
N PRO A 126 15.41 5.58 -12.16
CA PRO A 126 15.82 6.04 -10.84
C PRO A 126 14.67 6.68 -10.07
N TRP A 127 14.59 6.36 -8.78
CA TRP A 127 13.67 7.02 -7.85
C TRP A 127 14.31 8.31 -7.33
N SER A 128 13.50 9.34 -7.10
CA SER A 128 13.95 10.63 -6.56
C SER A 128 14.57 10.48 -5.17
N ASN A 129 15.22 11.55 -4.70
CA ASN A 129 15.53 11.67 -3.27
C ASN A 129 14.24 11.93 -2.47
N PRO A 130 14.19 11.57 -1.17
CA PRO A 130 13.03 11.79 -0.32
C PRO A 130 12.63 13.26 -0.21
N ILE A 131 11.34 13.52 -0.39
CA ILE A 131 10.67 14.75 0.03
C ILE A 131 9.99 14.45 1.36
N TRP A 132 10.44 15.11 2.43
CA TRP A 132 9.97 14.85 3.79
C TRP A 132 8.62 15.54 4.06
N LEU A 133 7.75 14.87 4.82
CA LEU A 133 6.41 15.32 5.17
C LEU A 133 6.30 15.56 6.68
N PRO A 134 6.87 16.66 7.23
CA PRO A 134 6.99 16.85 8.68
C PRO A 134 5.65 17.02 9.42
N GLN A 135 4.57 17.35 8.71
CA GLN A 135 3.22 17.41 9.27
C GLN A 135 2.59 16.01 9.43
N VAL A 136 3.04 15.02 8.66
CA VAL A 136 2.55 13.64 8.72
C VAL A 136 3.35 12.93 9.80
N GLN A 137 2.84 12.98 11.03
CA GLN A 137 3.50 12.43 12.22
C GLN A 137 2.87 11.08 12.57
N GLY A 138 3.65 10.00 12.54
CA GLY A 138 3.15 8.64 12.71
C GLY A 138 3.79 7.66 11.73
N ILE A 139 3.12 6.54 11.47
CA ILE A 139 3.61 5.47 10.57
C ILE A 139 2.59 5.13 9.48
N ASP A 140 2.99 4.22 8.59
CA ASP A 140 2.19 3.66 7.50
C ASP A 140 1.53 4.72 6.61
N PRO A 141 2.32 5.66 6.05
CA PRO A 141 1.77 6.67 5.18
C PRO A 141 1.29 6.04 3.87
N SER A 142 0.06 6.36 3.49
CA SER A 142 -0.51 6.08 2.18
C SER A 142 -0.72 7.38 1.41
N ILE A 143 -0.60 7.32 0.09
CA ILE A 143 -1.16 8.33 -0.81
C ILE A 143 -2.24 7.64 -1.62
N ASP A 144 -3.38 8.29 -1.78
CA ASP A 144 -4.46 7.75 -2.59
C ASP A 144 -5.05 8.86 -3.47
N PHE A 145 -5.39 8.51 -4.71
CA PHE A 145 -5.92 9.42 -5.72
C PHE A 145 -7.39 9.08 -5.97
N VAL A 146 -8.29 9.93 -5.49
CA VAL A 146 -9.74 9.76 -5.60
C VAL A 146 -10.38 11.07 -6.05
N ASP A 147 -11.31 10.99 -6.99
CA ASP A 147 -12.05 12.15 -7.54
C ASP A 147 -11.15 13.33 -7.94
N ASP A 148 -10.10 13.02 -8.71
CA ASP A 148 -9.08 13.98 -9.19
C ASP A 148 -8.30 14.73 -8.10
N LYS A 149 -8.45 14.32 -6.84
CA LYS A 149 -7.67 14.80 -5.69
C LYS A 149 -6.69 13.75 -5.21
N ALA A 150 -5.70 14.19 -4.44
CA ALA A 150 -4.77 13.32 -3.74
C ALA A 150 -4.90 13.54 -2.24
N TYR A 151 -4.82 12.45 -1.48
CA TYR A 151 -4.88 12.46 -0.02
C TYR A 151 -3.73 11.65 0.54
N VAL A 152 -3.16 12.12 1.65
CA VAL A 152 -2.19 11.36 2.45
C VAL A 152 -2.86 10.88 3.72
N LEU A 153 -2.86 9.57 3.95
CA LEU A 153 -3.39 8.92 5.14
C LEU A 153 -2.26 8.31 5.96
N TYR A 154 -2.46 8.18 7.28
CA TYR A 154 -1.45 7.59 8.17
C TYR A 154 -2.05 7.19 9.53
N ASN A 155 -1.37 6.26 10.19
CA ASN A 155 -1.57 5.96 11.61
C ASN A 155 -0.94 7.06 12.47
N ASN A 156 -1.59 7.44 13.58
CA ASN A 156 -0.97 8.25 14.62
C ASN A 156 -1.45 7.87 16.04
N ASP A 157 -0.87 8.48 17.06
CA ASP A 157 -1.36 8.50 18.44
C ASP A 157 -2.86 8.85 18.53
N ALA A 158 -3.47 8.44 19.64
CA ALA A 158 -4.85 8.79 19.98
C ALA A 158 -5.11 10.31 19.87
N PRO A 159 -6.35 10.75 19.57
CA PRO A 159 -6.69 12.15 19.53
C PRO A 159 -6.25 12.90 20.80
N ASP A 160 -5.72 14.11 20.60
CA ASP A 160 -5.18 14.98 21.67
C ASP A 160 -4.11 14.35 22.58
N ASN A 161 -3.47 13.25 22.14
CA ASN A 161 -2.55 12.44 22.96
C ASN A 161 -3.21 11.91 24.25
N LYS A 162 -4.52 11.65 24.22
CA LYS A 162 -5.31 11.13 25.35
C LYS A 162 -5.83 9.72 25.02
N PRO A 163 -5.01 8.67 25.17
CA PRO A 163 -5.46 7.31 24.91
C PRO A 163 -6.52 6.87 25.92
N LEU A 164 -7.59 6.23 25.44
CA LEU A 164 -8.66 5.67 26.29
C LEU A 164 -8.27 4.29 26.87
N TYR A 165 -7.30 3.62 26.25
CA TYR A 165 -6.76 2.33 26.64
C TYR A 165 -5.37 2.13 25.99
N SER A 166 -4.60 1.15 26.47
CA SER A 166 -3.29 0.83 25.90
C SER A 166 -3.43 0.34 24.46
N GLY A 167 -2.67 0.93 23.53
CA GLY A 167 -2.76 0.62 22.09
C GLY A 167 -3.80 1.43 21.33
N HIS A 168 -4.50 2.37 21.98
CA HIS A 168 -5.42 3.30 21.31
C HIS A 168 -4.68 4.18 20.28
N ARG A 169 -5.04 4.04 19.00
CA ARG A 169 -4.46 4.77 17.86
C ARG A 169 -5.55 5.44 17.03
N SER A 170 -5.14 6.25 16.06
CA SER A 170 -6.05 6.91 15.13
C SER A 170 -5.58 6.81 13.69
N ILE A 171 -6.53 6.90 12.76
CA ILE A 171 -6.26 7.12 11.33
C ILE A 171 -6.57 8.57 11.00
N ARG A 172 -5.63 9.23 10.34
CA ARG A 172 -5.71 10.65 10.00
C ARG A 172 -5.43 10.86 8.51
N MET A 173 -5.87 12.00 8.00
CA MET A 173 -5.75 12.34 6.60
C MET A 173 -5.49 13.83 6.38
N TYR A 174 -4.66 14.13 5.39
CA TYR A 174 -4.55 15.46 4.79
C TYR A 174 -4.91 15.40 3.30
N GLU A 175 -5.39 16.52 2.75
CA GLU A 175 -5.30 16.74 1.31
C GLU A 175 -3.84 16.94 0.91
N PHE A 176 -3.46 16.48 -0.28
CA PHE A 176 -2.09 16.53 -0.78
C PHE A 176 -2.02 17.27 -2.11
N ASP A 177 -1.17 18.30 -2.18
CA ASP A 177 -0.89 19.01 -3.41
C ASP A 177 0.30 18.38 -4.13
N ILE A 178 0.02 17.72 -5.24
CA ILE A 178 1.01 17.02 -6.07
C ILE A 178 1.98 17.96 -6.80
N ASN A 179 1.64 19.25 -6.95
CA ASN A 179 2.49 20.21 -7.64
C ASN A 179 3.57 20.74 -6.69
N THR A 180 3.19 20.97 -5.42
CA THR A 180 4.12 21.44 -4.40
C THR A 180 4.73 20.31 -3.57
N MET A 181 4.23 19.08 -3.72
CA MET A 181 4.61 17.87 -2.99
C MET A 181 4.48 18.04 -1.48
N LYS A 182 3.36 18.61 -1.04
CA LYS A 182 3.07 18.94 0.37
C LYS A 182 1.64 18.57 0.73
N VAL A 183 1.44 18.22 2.00
CA VAL A 183 0.10 18.22 2.59
C VAL A 183 -0.41 19.65 2.75
N VAL A 184 -1.72 19.83 2.56
CA VAL A 184 -2.40 21.13 2.60
C VAL A 184 -3.70 21.03 3.41
N GLY A 185 -4.21 22.18 3.85
CA GLY A 185 -5.45 22.26 4.62
C GLY A 185 -5.31 21.75 6.06
N GLN A 186 -6.44 21.32 6.62
CA GLN A 186 -6.54 20.84 8.00
C GLN A 186 -6.41 19.31 8.06
N GLU A 187 -5.78 18.81 9.13
CA GLU A 187 -5.75 17.38 9.45
C GLU A 187 -7.17 16.90 9.76
N MET A 188 -7.59 15.82 9.12
CA MET A 188 -8.87 15.17 9.37
C MET A 188 -8.65 13.89 10.18
N LEU A 189 -9.37 13.74 11.28
CA LEU A 189 -9.49 12.48 12.00
C LEU A 189 -10.52 11.59 11.29
N LEU A 190 -10.09 10.47 10.72
CA LEU A 190 -10.98 9.53 10.04
C LEU A 190 -11.49 8.44 10.97
N VAL A 191 -10.59 7.86 11.77
CA VAL A 191 -10.91 6.76 12.69
C VAL A 191 -10.29 7.05 14.05
N ASN A 192 -11.10 6.96 15.10
CA ASN A 192 -10.67 7.03 16.49
C ASN A 192 -10.74 5.62 17.11
N GLY A 193 -9.60 4.94 17.20
CA GLY A 193 -9.46 3.62 17.81
C GLY A 193 -9.48 2.45 16.84
N GLY A 194 -10.58 2.21 16.13
CA GLY A 194 -10.73 1.08 15.21
C GLY A 194 -12.19 0.85 14.84
N THR A 195 -12.56 -0.37 14.47
CA THR A 195 -13.91 -0.69 13.99
C THR A 195 -15.02 -0.51 15.03
N ASP A 196 -14.73 -0.84 16.29
CA ASP A 196 -15.67 -0.77 17.41
C ASP A 196 -14.93 -0.37 18.69
N LEU A 197 -14.97 0.93 19.02
CA LEU A 197 -14.24 1.48 20.16
C LEU A 197 -14.60 0.81 21.50
N SER A 198 -15.81 0.26 21.65
CA SER A 198 -16.23 -0.42 22.89
C SER A 198 -15.44 -1.70 23.16
N LYS A 199 -14.94 -2.34 22.10
CA LYS A 199 -14.07 -3.52 22.16
C LYS A 199 -12.60 -3.18 22.38
N LYS A 200 -12.26 -1.88 22.40
CA LYS A 200 -10.90 -1.36 22.61
C LYS A 200 -9.88 -1.93 21.61
N PRO A 201 -10.12 -1.80 20.28
CA PRO A 201 -9.22 -2.29 19.24
C PRO A 201 -7.85 -1.62 19.38
N ILE A 202 -6.78 -2.39 19.27
CA ILE A 202 -5.42 -1.88 19.42
C ILE A 202 -4.77 -1.68 18.05
N TRP A 203 -3.97 -0.62 17.93
CA TRP A 203 -3.06 -0.38 16.81
C TRP A 203 -3.74 -0.39 15.43
N ILE A 204 -4.85 0.34 15.28
CA ILE A 204 -5.43 0.61 13.95
C ILE A 204 -4.39 1.32 13.08
N GLU A 205 -3.93 0.72 11.99
CA GLU A 205 -2.82 1.19 11.16
C GLU A 205 -3.02 0.82 9.67
N ALA A 206 -1.97 0.92 8.84
CA ALA A 206 -2.01 0.62 7.40
C ALA A 206 -3.23 1.18 6.62
N PRO A 207 -3.56 2.50 6.72
CA PRO A 207 -4.74 3.04 6.06
C PRO A 207 -4.55 3.16 4.55
N HIS A 208 -5.47 2.60 3.76
CA HIS A 208 -5.55 2.86 2.32
C HIS A 208 -6.98 3.20 1.89
N LEU A 209 -7.11 4.27 1.11
CA LEU A 209 -8.39 4.77 0.63
C LEU A 209 -8.57 4.42 -0.85
N PHE A 210 -9.74 3.90 -1.22
CA PHE A 210 -10.12 3.76 -2.61
C PHE A 210 -11.61 4.03 -2.81
N LYS A 211 -11.97 4.42 -4.02
CA LYS A 211 -13.36 4.59 -4.42
C LYS A 211 -13.78 3.40 -5.29
N LYS A 212 -14.93 2.82 -4.97
CA LYS A 212 -15.56 1.79 -5.80
C LYS A 212 -17.05 2.08 -5.87
N ASP A 213 -17.56 2.19 -7.09
CA ASP A 213 -18.91 2.66 -7.37
C ASP A 213 -19.13 4.04 -6.71
N ASP A 214 -20.21 4.24 -5.97
CA ASP A 214 -20.51 5.51 -5.28
C ASP A 214 -19.96 5.59 -3.84
N TRP A 215 -19.11 4.64 -3.43
CA TRP A 215 -18.60 4.56 -2.05
C TRP A 215 -17.09 4.75 -1.98
N TYR A 216 -16.65 5.42 -0.92
CA TYR A 216 -15.26 5.39 -0.47
C TYR A 216 -15.10 4.23 0.50
N TYR A 217 -14.01 3.48 0.34
CA TYR A 217 -13.64 2.42 1.24
C TYR A 217 -12.28 2.77 1.84
N LEU A 218 -12.21 2.70 3.16
CA LEU A 218 -10.96 2.80 3.91
C LEU A 218 -10.64 1.41 4.44
N ILE A 219 -9.56 0.80 3.97
CA ILE A 219 -8.99 -0.40 4.59
C ILE A 219 -7.92 -0.01 5.59
N CYS A 220 -7.82 -0.76 6.67
CA CYS A 220 -6.82 -0.62 7.71
C CYS A 220 -6.42 -2.00 8.24
N ALA A 221 -5.30 -2.08 8.94
CA ALA A 221 -4.97 -3.21 9.81
C ALA A 221 -5.32 -2.89 11.27
N GLU A 222 -5.73 -3.88 12.06
CA GLU A 222 -5.86 -3.74 13.52
C GLU A 222 -5.42 -5.03 14.26
N GLY A 223 -5.15 -4.91 15.56
CA GLY A 223 -4.72 -6.01 16.42
C GLY A 223 -3.19 -6.21 16.48
N GLY A 224 -2.44 -5.45 15.69
CA GLY A 224 -0.99 -5.53 15.53
C GLY A 224 -0.54 -6.72 14.69
N THR A 225 0.67 -6.62 14.12
CA THR A 225 1.27 -7.63 13.22
C THR A 225 1.69 -8.97 13.89
N GLY A 226 1.10 -9.28 15.06
CA GLY A 226 1.24 -10.55 15.76
C GLY A 226 0.07 -11.50 15.50
N TYR A 227 -0.28 -12.31 16.49
CA TYR A 227 -1.34 -13.33 16.36
C TYR A 227 -2.75 -12.75 16.19
N ASN A 228 -2.98 -11.51 16.60
CA ASN A 228 -4.29 -10.86 16.51
C ASN A 228 -4.44 -10.01 15.24
N HIS A 229 -3.51 -10.10 14.30
CA HIS A 229 -3.50 -9.28 13.09
C HIS A 229 -4.77 -9.52 12.27
N SER A 230 -5.44 -8.43 11.88
CA SER A 230 -6.63 -8.46 11.03
C SER A 230 -6.66 -7.29 10.07
N GLU A 231 -7.29 -7.48 8.91
CA GLU A 231 -7.69 -6.41 8.00
C GLU A 231 -9.13 -6.02 8.31
N VAL A 232 -9.40 -4.72 8.36
CA VAL A 232 -10.73 -4.14 8.57
C VAL A 232 -11.05 -3.11 7.50
N ILE A 233 -12.34 -2.89 7.28
CA ILE A 233 -12.83 -1.99 6.24
C ILE A 233 -13.97 -1.11 6.74
N PHE A 234 -13.92 0.16 6.36
CA PHE A 234 -14.94 1.18 6.60
C PHE A 234 -15.48 1.68 5.25
N ARG A 235 -16.72 2.20 5.23
CA ARG A 235 -17.31 2.90 4.07
C ARG A 235 -18.32 3.94 4.49
#